data_AF-A0A7L1VL14-F1
#
_entry.id   AF-A0A7L1VL14-F1
#
_cell.length_a   1.000
_cell.length_b   1.000
_cell.length_c   1.000
_cell.angle_alpha   90.00
_cell.angle_beta   90.00
_cell.angle_gamma   90.00
#
_symmetry.space_group_name_H-M   'P 1'
#
loop_
_entity.id
_entity.type
_entity.pdbx_description
1 polymer ?
#
loop_
_entity_poly.entity_id
_entity_poly.type
_entity_poly.pdbx_seq_one_letter_code
_entity_poly.pdbx_strand_id
1 'polypeptide(L)'
;MKLLENSRFEAINSQLTVETGDAHIIGRIESYSCKLAGIDKQLFKQFCQEGQPHALEALSPPQSGARRPRRGPGGPGGDEDSPLSDTCSRKTLFYLIATLNEAFRPDYDFSAAKSHEFSREPSLNWV
;
A
#
# COMPACT_ATOMS: atom_id res chain seq x y z
N MET A 1 -10.47 6.30 -7.37
CA MET A 1 -9.90 7.31 -6.43
C MET A 1 -9.90 8.68 -7.09
N LYS A 2 -9.96 9.80 -6.35
CA LYS A 2 -9.92 11.14 -6.97
C LYS A 2 -8.58 11.83 -6.75
N LEU A 3 -7.87 12.13 -7.84
CA LEU A 3 -6.65 12.94 -7.86
C LEU A 3 -6.92 14.34 -7.29
N LEU A 4 -6.00 14.83 -6.47
CA LEU A 4 -6.00 16.16 -5.89
C LEU A 4 -4.85 16.96 -6.49
N GLU A 5 -5.19 18.04 -7.18
CA GLU A 5 -4.20 18.96 -7.76
C GLU A 5 -3.38 19.63 -6.65
N ASN A 6 -2.07 19.67 -6.84
CA ASN A 6 -1.14 20.28 -5.89
C ASN A 6 0.09 20.80 -6.62
N SER A 7 0.21 22.12 -6.73
CA SER A 7 1.31 22.79 -7.43
C SER A 7 2.70 22.48 -6.84
N ARG A 8 2.79 22.12 -5.56
CA ARG A 8 4.06 21.70 -4.97
C ARG A 8 4.49 20.33 -5.48
N PHE A 9 3.54 19.42 -5.68
CA PHE A 9 3.83 18.10 -6.25
C PHE A 9 4.20 18.20 -7.72
N GLU A 10 3.56 19.10 -8.48
CA GLU A 10 3.97 19.40 -9.86
C GLU A 10 5.42 19.91 -9.94
N ALA A 11 5.80 20.83 -9.05
CA ALA A 11 7.17 21.34 -8.99
C ALA A 11 8.20 20.28 -8.57
N ILE A 12 7.82 19.29 -7.76
CA ILE A 12 8.66 18.15 -7.40
C ILE A 12 8.75 17.18 -8.59
N ASN A 13 7.63 16.86 -9.23
CA ASN A 13 7.56 15.92 -10.35
C ASN A 13 8.38 16.39 -11.56
N SER A 14 8.48 17.70 -11.81
CA SER A 14 9.33 18.23 -12.88
C SER A 14 10.83 18.03 -12.63
N GLN A 15 11.23 17.71 -11.39
CA GLN A 15 12.61 17.48 -10.97
C GLN A 15 12.91 16.01 -10.63
N LEU A 16 11.87 15.17 -10.47
CA LEU A 16 12.01 13.74 -10.13
C LEU A 16 12.35 12.86 -11.34
N THR A 17 13.16 13.37 -12.26
CA THR A 17 13.72 12.58 -13.37
C THR A 17 15.23 12.58 -13.26
N VAL A 18 15.82 11.40 -13.16
CA VAL A 18 17.27 11.22 -13.07
C VAL A 18 17.73 10.41 -14.27
N GLU A 19 18.59 11.01 -15.08
CA GLU A 19 19.23 10.35 -16.22
C GLU A 19 20.72 10.22 -15.94
N THR A 20 21.27 9.00 -16.03
CA THR A 20 22.69 8.74 -15.80
C THR A 20 23.18 7.66 -16.74
N GLY A 21 23.95 8.05 -17.76
CA GLY A 21 24.40 7.15 -18.82
C GLY A 21 23.20 6.57 -19.55
N ASP A 22 23.05 5.24 -19.47
CA ASP A 22 21.98 4.49 -20.14
C ASP A 22 20.77 4.24 -19.22
N ALA A 23 20.78 4.76 -17.99
CA ALA A 23 19.71 4.59 -17.02
C ALA A 23 18.82 5.85 -16.94
N HIS A 24 17.50 5.63 -16.97
CA HIS A 24 16.49 6.67 -16.81
C HIS A 24 15.54 6.27 -15.68
N ILE A 25 15.53 7.06 -14.61
CA ILE A 25 14.61 6.91 -13.48
C ILE A 25 13.61 8.04 -13.56
N ILE A 26 12.33 7.68 -13.62
CA ILE A 26 11.21 8.63 -13.60
C ILE A 26 10.42 8.38 -12.32
N GLY A 27 10.43 9.38 -11.45
CA GLY A 27 9.64 9.42 -10.23
C GLY A 27 8.42 10.32 -10.38
N ARG A 28 7.37 10.00 -9.65
CA ARG A 28 6.17 10.83 -9.57
C ARG A 28 5.54 10.72 -8.19
N ILE A 29 5.13 11.85 -7.63
CA ILE A 29 4.34 11.96 -6.41
C ILE A 29 2.96 12.57 -6.73
N GLU A 30 1.92 11.94 -6.21
CA GLU A 30 0.52 12.31 -6.42
C GLU A 30 -0.25 12.20 -5.10
N SER A 31 -1.35 12.94 -4.99
CA SER A 31 -2.26 12.91 -3.84
C SER A 31 -3.65 12.50 -4.28
N TYR A 32 -4.26 11.58 -3.55
CA TYR A 32 -5.61 11.08 -3.85
C TYR A 32 -6.52 11.15 -2.64
N SER A 33 -7.77 11.57 -2.84
CA SER A 33 -8.80 11.43 -1.81
C SER A 33 -9.39 10.02 -1.82
N CYS A 34 -9.53 9.42 -0.63
CA CYS A 34 -10.12 8.09 -0.42
C CYS A 34 -11.67 8.08 -0.50
N LYS A 35 -12.27 9.07 -1.17
CA LYS A 35 -13.73 9.22 -1.22
C LYS A 35 -14.30 8.15 -2.15
N LEU A 36 -15.06 7.22 -1.58
CA LEU A 36 -15.86 6.26 -2.34
C LEU A 36 -17.01 7.00 -3.03
N ALA A 37 -16.88 7.28 -4.32
CA ALA A 37 -17.89 7.93 -5.15
C ALA A 37 -18.05 7.23 -6.50
N GLY A 38 -19.24 7.31 -7.09
CA GLY A 38 -19.53 6.71 -8.40
C GLY A 38 -19.18 5.21 -8.44
N ILE A 39 -18.37 4.85 -9.44
CA ILE A 39 -17.95 3.46 -9.72
C ILE A 39 -17.14 2.85 -8.56
N ASP A 40 -16.38 3.65 -7.80
CA ASP A 40 -15.59 3.16 -6.67
C ASP A 40 -16.48 2.50 -5.60
N LYS A 41 -17.73 2.97 -5.42
CA LYS A 41 -18.68 2.35 -4.49
C LYS A 41 -19.09 0.94 -4.95
N GLN A 42 -19.25 0.74 -6.25
CA GLN A 42 -19.62 -0.56 -6.82
C GLN A 42 -18.44 -1.52 -6.75
N LEU A 43 -17.25 -1.06 -7.14
CA LEU A 43 -16.01 -1.84 -7.04
C LEU A 43 -15.72 -2.24 -5.59
N PHE A 44 -15.90 -1.33 -4.64
CA PHE A 44 -15.72 -1.64 -3.22
C PHE A 44 -16.69 -2.71 -2.72
N LYS A 45 -17.97 -2.64 -3.14
CA LYS A 45 -18.97 -3.67 -2.79
C LYS A 45 -18.60 -5.04 -3.37
N GLN A 46 -18.15 -5.08 -4.62
CA GLN A 46 -17.70 -6.32 -5.25
C GLN A 46 -16.46 -6.88 -4.54
N PHE A 47 -15.50 -6.02 -4.23
CA PHE A 47 -14.29 -6.39 -3.47
C PHE A 47 -14.63 -6.97 -2.08
N CYS A 48 -15.69 -6.48 -1.43
CA CYS A 48 -16.13 -7.00 -0.12
C CYS A 48 -17.00 -8.26 -0.19
N GLN A 49 -17.24 -8.85 -1.38
CA GLN A 49 -17.96 -10.13 -1.46
C GLN A 49 -17.19 -11.28 -0.81
N GLU A 50 -15.85 -11.20 -0.82
CA GLU A 50 -14.98 -12.21 -0.20
C GLU A 50 -14.77 -11.98 1.31
N GLY A 51 -15.28 -10.87 1.87
CA GLY A 51 -15.07 -10.56 3.29
C GLY A 51 -15.51 -9.16 3.72
N GLN A 52 -15.72 -8.99 5.03
CA GLN A 52 -16.17 -7.72 5.61
C GLN A 52 -15.12 -6.60 5.46
N PRO A 53 -15.52 -5.33 5.27
CA PRO A 53 -14.61 -4.18 5.13
C PRO A 53 -13.54 -4.04 6.23
N HIS A 54 -13.90 -4.40 7.45
CA HIS A 54 -13.06 -4.29 8.65
C HIS A 54 -12.26 -5.56 8.93
N ALA A 55 -12.49 -6.63 8.16
CA ALA A 55 -11.71 -7.85 8.29
C ALA A 55 -10.24 -7.55 8.02
N LEU A 56 -9.36 -8.14 8.81
CA LEU A 56 -7.92 -7.99 8.70
C LEU A 56 -7.36 -9.07 7.79
N GLU A 57 -6.45 -8.67 6.90
CA GLU A 57 -5.69 -9.57 6.06
C GLU A 57 -4.20 -9.45 6.36
N ALA A 58 -3.51 -10.59 6.35
CA ALA A 58 -2.07 -10.66 6.52
C ALA A 58 -1.36 -10.11 5.28
N LEU A 59 -0.40 -9.22 5.51
CA LEU A 59 0.50 -8.65 4.51
C LEU A 59 1.76 -9.49 4.37
N SER A 60 2.54 -9.23 3.31
CA SER A 60 3.90 -9.75 3.27
C SER A 60 4.80 -9.05 4.31
N PRO A 61 5.79 -9.75 4.86
CA PRO A 61 6.84 -9.11 5.64
C PRO A 61 7.55 -8.04 4.79
N PRO A 62 7.97 -6.91 5.38
CA PRO A 62 8.76 -5.91 4.67
C PRO A 62 10.04 -6.55 4.13
N GLN A 63 10.29 -6.43 2.83
CA GLN A 63 11.49 -6.97 2.17
C GLN A 63 12.75 -6.18 2.53
N SER A 64 12.55 -5.01 3.10
CA SER A 64 13.54 -4.02 3.50
C SER A 64 14.34 -4.44 4.75
N GLY A 65 14.93 -5.64 4.81
CA GLY A 65 16.03 -6.06 5.72
C GLY A 65 15.87 -5.92 7.25
N ALA A 66 14.87 -5.21 7.75
CA ALA A 66 14.64 -4.93 9.16
C ALA A 66 13.99 -6.16 9.78
N ARG A 67 14.81 -7.16 10.06
CA ARG A 67 14.49 -8.15 11.07
C ARG A 67 14.10 -7.39 12.33
N ARG A 68 12.80 -7.37 12.65
CA ARG A 68 12.37 -7.08 14.03
C ARG A 68 13.24 -7.96 14.95
N PRO A 69 13.75 -7.44 16.07
CA PRO A 69 14.49 -8.29 16.99
C PRO A 69 13.58 -9.46 17.35
N ARG A 70 13.95 -10.66 16.90
CA ARG A 70 13.27 -11.89 17.28
C ARG A 70 13.40 -11.93 18.80
N ARG A 71 12.32 -11.67 19.54
CA ARG A 71 12.28 -12.06 20.96
C ARG A 71 12.49 -13.57 20.95
N GLY A 72 13.62 -14.00 21.53
CA GLY A 72 14.05 -15.39 21.48
C GLY A 72 12.99 -16.32 22.06
N PRO A 73 12.98 -17.61 21.65
CA PRO A 73 12.09 -18.59 22.25
C PRO A 73 12.61 -18.91 23.66
N GLY A 74 11.91 -18.46 24.71
CA GLY A 74 12.28 -18.89 26.07
C GLY A 74 11.92 -18.01 27.28
N GLY A 75 10.90 -17.15 27.21
CA GLY A 75 10.37 -16.49 28.42
C GLY A 75 9.16 -17.26 28.97
N PRO A 76 9.17 -17.77 30.21
CA PRO A 76 8.00 -18.42 30.79
C PRO A 76 7.09 -17.35 31.38
N GLY A 77 5.98 -17.06 30.69
CA GLY A 77 4.96 -16.14 31.17
C GLY A 77 3.95 -15.92 30.06
N GLY A 78 2.80 -16.57 30.16
CA GLY A 78 1.76 -16.55 29.14
C GLY A 78 1.23 -15.14 28.89
N ASP A 79 1.21 -14.75 27.63
CA ASP A 79 0.06 -14.17 26.95
C ASP A 79 0.23 -14.37 25.44
N GLU A 80 -0.90 -14.60 24.79
CA GLU A 80 -1.10 -15.15 23.46
C GLU A 80 -0.80 -14.12 22.34
N ASP A 81 0.45 -13.68 22.19
CA ASP A 81 0.86 -12.82 21.06
C ASP A 81 2.04 -13.45 20.30
N SER A 82 1.67 -14.43 19.47
CA SER A 82 2.42 -14.82 18.26
C SER A 82 2.85 -13.54 17.52
N PRO A 83 4.02 -13.48 16.84
CA PRO A 83 4.43 -12.25 16.17
C PRO A 83 3.39 -11.93 15.09
N LEU A 84 2.46 -11.03 15.41
CA LEU A 84 1.31 -10.71 14.59
C LEU A 84 1.85 -10.32 13.22
N SER A 85 1.60 -11.18 12.22
CA SER A 85 1.82 -10.86 10.82
C SER A 85 1.28 -9.46 10.60
N ASP A 86 2.06 -8.54 10.01
CA ASP A 86 1.57 -7.20 9.75
C ASP A 86 0.25 -7.32 8.97
N THR A 87 -0.84 -6.76 9.49
CA THR A 87 -2.17 -6.85 8.88
C THR A 87 -2.66 -5.50 8.42
N CYS A 88 -3.54 -5.47 7.41
CA CYS A 88 -4.36 -4.31 7.09
C CYS A 88 -5.83 -4.67 6.95
N SER A 89 -6.72 -3.69 7.09
CA SER A 89 -8.13 -3.90 6.81
C SER A 89 -8.38 -4.08 5.32
N ARG A 90 -9.38 -4.88 4.94
CA ARG A 90 -9.84 -4.99 3.53
C ARG A 90 -10.15 -3.63 2.92
N LYS A 91 -10.67 -2.68 3.71
CA LYS A 91 -10.89 -1.30 3.26
C LYS A 91 -9.60 -0.58 2.91
N THR A 92 -8.55 -0.74 3.72
CA THR A 92 -7.21 -0.20 3.42
C THR A 92 -6.65 -0.85 2.16
N LEU A 93 -6.73 -2.17 2.04
CA LEU A 93 -6.26 -2.90 0.85
C LEU A 93 -6.94 -2.40 -0.42
N PHE A 94 -8.26 -2.24 -0.39
CA PHE A 94 -9.00 -1.66 -1.50
C PHE A 94 -8.51 -0.25 -1.86
N TYR A 95 -8.21 0.59 -0.86
CA TYR A 95 -7.69 1.92 -1.12
C TYR A 95 -6.33 1.89 -1.81
N LEU A 96 -5.44 0.98 -1.43
CA LEU A 96 -4.13 0.80 -2.07
C LEU A 96 -4.30 0.37 -3.54
N ILE A 97 -5.10 -0.68 -3.78
CA ILE A 97 -5.39 -1.19 -5.14
C ILE A 97 -6.04 -0.12 -6.02
N ALA A 98 -7.06 0.57 -5.51
CA ALA A 98 -7.75 1.61 -6.25
C ALA A 98 -6.84 2.82 -6.54
N THR A 99 -5.85 3.10 -5.68
CA THR A 99 -4.86 4.15 -5.91
C THR A 99 -3.89 3.75 -7.02
N LEU A 100 -3.38 2.51 -7.00
CA LEU A 100 -2.54 1.98 -8.09
C LEU A 100 -3.28 2.03 -9.44
N ASN A 101 -4.53 1.61 -9.47
CA ASN A 101 -5.36 1.68 -10.67
C ASN A 101 -5.59 3.11 -11.17
N GLU A 102 -5.70 4.13 -10.33
CA GLU A 102 -5.76 5.51 -10.85
C GLU A 102 -4.41 6.02 -11.34
N ALA A 103 -3.33 5.68 -10.63
CA ALA A 103 -2.00 6.19 -10.96
C ALA A 103 -1.50 5.65 -12.30
N PHE A 104 -1.81 4.39 -12.63
CA PHE A 104 -1.19 3.68 -13.76
C PHE A 104 -2.15 3.31 -14.89
N ARG A 105 -3.41 3.79 -14.85
CA ARG A 105 -4.32 3.60 -15.98
C ARG A 105 -3.92 4.48 -17.17
N PRO A 106 -4.12 4.00 -18.42
CA PRO A 106 -4.73 2.71 -18.80
C PRO A 106 -3.74 1.54 -18.88
N ASP A 107 -2.46 1.76 -18.60
CA ASP A 107 -1.39 0.81 -18.92
C ASP A 107 -1.38 -0.44 -18.03
N TYR A 108 -1.87 -0.33 -16.79
CA TYR A 108 -1.89 -1.43 -15.82
C TYR A 108 -3.24 -1.58 -15.11
N ASP A 109 -3.57 -2.83 -14.77
CA ASP A 109 -4.73 -3.21 -13.94
C ASP A 109 -4.29 -4.04 -12.74
N PHE A 110 -4.52 -3.51 -11.55
CA PHE A 110 -4.19 -4.10 -10.25
C PHE A 110 -5.41 -4.71 -9.55
N SER A 111 -6.56 -4.83 -10.22
CA SER A 111 -7.81 -5.30 -9.60
C SER A 111 -7.72 -6.71 -9.00
N ALA A 112 -6.75 -7.52 -9.45
CA ALA A 112 -6.49 -8.86 -8.94
C ALA A 112 -5.46 -8.91 -7.79
N ALA A 113 -4.81 -7.79 -7.46
CA ALA A 113 -3.74 -7.76 -6.47
C ALA A 113 -4.23 -8.21 -5.08
N LYS A 114 -3.38 -8.94 -4.37
CA LYS A 114 -3.68 -9.59 -3.09
C LYS A 114 -2.87 -9.00 -1.95
N SER A 115 -3.36 -9.17 -0.73
CA SER A 115 -2.73 -8.63 0.48
C SER A 115 -1.26 -9.01 0.65
N HIS A 116 -0.87 -10.23 0.27
CA HIS A 116 0.53 -10.68 0.35
C HIS A 116 1.49 -9.98 -0.63
N GLU A 117 0.98 -9.22 -1.60
CA GLU A 117 1.80 -8.39 -2.49
C GLU A 117 2.11 -7.00 -1.90
N PHE A 118 1.52 -6.68 -0.74
CA PHE A 118 1.75 -5.43 -0.02
C PHE A 118 2.47 -5.71 1.30
N SER A 119 3.39 -4.83 1.68
CA SER A 119 4.04 -4.81 3.00
C SER A 119 3.71 -3.53 3.75
N ARG A 120 3.67 -3.61 5.09
CA ARG A 120 3.62 -2.41 5.93
C ARG A 120 5.04 -2.04 6.34
N GLU A 121 5.50 -0.88 5.90
CA GLU A 121 6.81 -0.39 6.31
C GLU A 121 6.85 -0.06 7.81
N PRO A 122 7.94 -0.41 8.51
CA PRO A 122 8.00 -0.35 9.98
C PRO A 122 8.04 1.08 10.54
N SER A 123 8.59 2.04 9.79
CA SER A 123 8.67 3.44 10.19
C SER A 123 8.94 4.36 9.01
N LEU A 124 8.61 5.65 9.15
CA LEU A 124 8.95 6.67 8.15
C LEU A 124 10.46 6.86 7.99
N ASN A 125 11.24 6.81 9.09
CA ASN A 125 12.70 7.01 9.04
C ASN A 125 13.43 5.95 8.22
N TRP A 126 12.76 4.84 7.94
CA TRP A 126 13.32 3.76 7.15
C TRP A 126 13.10 3.97 5.63
N VAL A 127 12.01 4.64 5.26
CA VAL A 127 11.62 4.93 3.87
C VAL A 127 12.35 6.16 3.37
#